data_AF-Q1IY04-F1
#
_entry.id   AF-Q1IY04-F1
#
_cell.length_a   1.000
_cell.length_b   1.000
_cell.length_c   1.000
_cell.angle_alpha   90.00
_cell.angle_beta   90.00
_cell.angle_gamma   90.00
#
_symmetry.space_group_name_H-M   'P 1'
#
loop_
_entity.id
_entity.type
_entity.pdbx_description
1 polymer ?
#
loop_
_entity_poly.entity_id
_entity_poly.type
_entity_poly.pdbx_seq_one_letter_code
_entity_poly.pdbx_strand_id
1 'polypeptide(L)'
;MLPGLYLLLTLLFAAVLLALLWRPGAARGLTVWGLAALLPLLAAVAGALTGQARSARVLAGYTPHPVTVTVMSGTVARTLTLDAQDAACLERAVRLHTRSELLTDQAPVPLVGDIRVLGDLPPQPVVEALGIRGTLACPHLHTLKDAEDQAP
;
A
#
# COMPACT_ATOMS: atom_id res chain seq x y z
N MET A 1 -6.29 21.39 3.94
CA MET A 1 -6.90 22.34 2.98
C MET A 1 -6.47 22.05 1.53
N LEU A 2 -5.19 21.78 1.26
CA LEU A 2 -4.66 21.43 -0.08
C LEU A 2 -5.47 20.39 -0.91
N PRO A 3 -5.83 19.20 -0.40
CA PRO A 3 -6.51 18.18 -1.24
C PRO A 3 -7.89 18.61 -1.74
N GLY A 4 -8.64 19.38 -0.94
CA GLY A 4 -9.93 19.93 -1.36
C GLY A 4 -9.79 20.99 -2.46
N LEU A 5 -8.70 21.77 -2.42
CA LEU A 5 -8.41 22.77 -3.45
C LEU A 5 -8.06 22.11 -4.78
N TYR A 6 -7.23 21.05 -4.77
CA TYR A 6 -6.94 20.27 -5.97
C TYR A 6 -8.21 19.67 -6.57
N LEU A 7 -9.07 19.05 -5.75
CA LEU A 7 -10.34 18.46 -6.22
C LEU A 7 -11.28 19.51 -6.84
N LEU A 8 -11.41 20.68 -6.22
CA LEU A 8 -12.16 21.81 -6.77
C LEU A 8 -11.60 22.24 -8.13
N LEU A 9 -10.27 22.33 -8.24
CA LEU A 9 -9.60 22.64 -9.50
C LEU A 9 -9.90 21.58 -10.57
N THR A 10 -9.85 20.28 -10.22
CA THR A 10 -10.19 19.18 -11.13
C THR A 10 -11.62 19.29 -11.63
N LEU A 11 -12.58 19.54 -10.74
CA LEU A 11 -14.00 19.69 -11.09
C LEU A 11 -14.22 20.92 -11.97
N LEU A 12 -13.54 22.02 -11.70
CA LEU A 12 -13.63 23.23 -12.50
C LEU A 12 -13.10 23.00 -13.92
N PHE A 13 -11.95 22.35 -14.07
CA PHE A 13 -11.43 21.98 -15.39
C PHE A 13 -12.33 20.98 -16.13
N ALA A 14 -12.94 20.04 -15.41
CA ALA A 14 -13.87 19.08 -16.00
C ALA A 14 -15.14 19.77 -16.51
N ALA A 15 -15.69 20.70 -15.74
CA ALA A 15 -16.83 21.51 -16.13
C ALA A 15 -16.53 22.39 -17.35
N VAL A 16 -15.34 23.02 -17.40
CA VAL A 16 -14.89 23.79 -18.57
C VAL A 16 -14.78 22.91 -19.82
N LEU A 17 -14.15 21.74 -19.69
CA LEU A 17 -14.03 20.79 -20.81
C LEU A 17 -15.40 20.32 -21.30
N LEU A 18 -16.31 19.99 -20.38
CA LEU A 18 -17.68 19.57 -20.70
C LEU A 18 -18.47 20.70 -21.39
N ALA A 19 -18.30 21.95 -20.96
CA ALA A 19 -18.89 23.11 -21.61
C ALA A 19 -18.34 23.37 -23.03
N LEU A 20 -17.03 23.18 -23.25
CA LEU A 20 -16.41 23.30 -24.58
C LEU A 20 -16.86 22.17 -25.52
N LEU A 21 -17.02 20.95 -25.02
CA LEU A 21 -17.55 19.81 -25.78
C LEU A 21 -19.02 20.00 -26.16
N TRP A 22 -19.83 20.63 -25.30
CA TRP A 22 -21.24 20.92 -25.59
C TRP A 22 -21.43 22.00 -26.67
N ARG A 23 -20.41 22.83 -26.94
CA ARG A 23 -20.45 23.87 -27.99
C ARG A 23 -19.42 23.59 -29.09
N PRO A 24 -19.71 22.65 -30.02
CA PRO A 24 -18.83 22.37 -31.14
C PRO A 24 -18.73 23.63 -32.02
N GLY A 25 -17.56 24.26 -32.04
CA GLY A 25 -17.29 25.46 -32.85
C GLY A 25 -16.51 26.58 -32.13
N ALA A 26 -16.45 26.57 -30.80
CA ALA A 26 -15.78 27.63 -30.03
C ALA A 26 -14.35 27.29 -29.57
N ALA A 27 -13.95 26.01 -29.59
CA ALA A 27 -12.69 25.54 -28.99
C ALA A 27 -11.66 25.13 -30.04
N ARG A 28 -10.41 25.62 -29.92
CA ARG A 28 -9.27 25.13 -30.71
C ARG A 28 -8.95 23.70 -30.25
N GLY A 29 -8.73 22.76 -31.17
CA GLY A 29 -8.48 21.35 -30.82
C GLY A 29 -7.36 21.14 -29.78
N LEU A 30 -6.33 21.98 -29.81
CA LEU A 30 -5.24 22.01 -28.82
C LEU A 30 -5.71 22.25 -27.38
N THR A 31 -6.72 23.10 -27.14
CA THR A 31 -7.20 23.38 -25.77
C THR A 31 -8.00 22.21 -25.21
N VAL A 32 -8.80 21.54 -26.05
CA VAL A 32 -9.55 20.35 -25.64
C VAL A 32 -8.61 19.20 -25.30
N TRP A 33 -7.56 19.01 -26.12
CA TRP A 33 -6.52 18.01 -25.85
C TRP A 33 -5.73 18.30 -24.57
N GLY A 34 -5.29 19.55 -24.39
CA GLY A 34 -4.56 19.95 -23.18
C GLY A 34 -5.38 19.74 -21.91
N LEU A 35 -6.67 20.10 -21.94
CA LEU A 35 -7.58 19.88 -20.82
C LEU A 35 -7.86 18.39 -20.56
N ALA A 36 -8.05 17.59 -21.61
CA ALA A 36 -8.25 16.16 -21.49
C ALA A 36 -7.04 15.44 -20.89
N ALA A 37 -5.82 15.90 -21.18
CA ALA A 37 -4.59 15.36 -20.59
C ALA A 37 -4.33 15.87 -19.16
N LEU A 38 -4.71 17.12 -18.87
CA LEU A 38 -4.49 17.73 -17.55
C LEU A 38 -5.43 17.13 -16.48
N LEU A 39 -6.64 16.74 -16.85
CA LEU A 39 -7.64 16.20 -15.92
C LEU A 39 -7.19 14.92 -15.20
N PRO A 40 -6.70 13.87 -15.89
CA PRO A 40 -6.15 12.69 -15.26
C PRO A 40 -4.99 13.01 -14.31
N LEU A 41 -4.13 13.97 -14.68
CA LEU A 41 -3.00 14.38 -13.84
C LEU A 41 -3.47 15.02 -12.53
N LEU A 42 -4.43 15.96 -12.60
CA LEU A 42 -5.00 16.58 -11.41
C LEU A 42 -5.76 15.57 -10.54
N ALA A 43 -6.47 14.62 -11.16
CA ALA A 43 -7.13 13.54 -10.45
C ALA A 43 -6.12 12.63 -9.72
N ALA A 44 -5.00 12.28 -10.36
CA ALA A 44 -3.93 11.50 -9.77
C ALA A 44 -3.29 12.22 -8.57
N VAL A 45 -3.01 13.53 -8.70
CA VAL A 45 -2.44 14.33 -7.60
C VAL A 45 -3.42 14.45 -6.43
N ALA A 46 -4.70 14.69 -6.69
CA ALA A 46 -5.72 14.73 -5.65
C ALA A 46 -5.85 13.37 -4.93
N GLY A 47 -5.83 12.26 -5.69
CA GLY A 47 -5.80 10.89 -5.16
C GLY A 47 -4.59 10.64 -4.27
N ALA A 48 -3.38 11.03 -4.71
CA ALA A 48 -2.17 10.89 -3.91
C ALA A 48 -2.24 11.69 -2.60
N LEU A 49 -2.65 12.96 -2.65
CA LEU A 49 -2.75 13.82 -1.47
C LEU A 49 -3.81 13.36 -0.48
N THR A 50 -4.96 12.87 -0.97
CA THR A 50 -6.00 12.30 -0.12
C THR A 50 -5.53 11.01 0.55
N GLY A 51 -4.80 10.15 -0.18
CA GLY A 51 -4.15 8.97 0.38
C GLY A 51 -3.18 9.31 1.50
N GLN A 52 -2.31 10.30 1.30
CA GLN A 52 -1.36 10.79 2.31
C GLN A 52 -2.07 11.39 3.53
N ALA A 53 -3.14 12.17 3.33
CA ALA A 53 -3.89 12.75 4.43
C ALA A 53 -4.63 11.69 5.26
N ARG A 54 -5.14 10.64 4.62
CA ARG A 54 -5.80 9.51 5.29
C ARG A 54 -4.80 8.67 6.07
N SER A 55 -3.65 8.33 5.49
CA SER A 55 -2.60 7.56 6.17
C SER A 55 -2.08 8.30 7.41
N ALA A 56 -1.88 9.61 7.32
CA ALA A 56 -1.48 10.43 8.46
C ALA A 56 -2.50 10.37 9.62
N ARG A 57 -3.81 10.37 9.33
CA ARG A 57 -4.85 10.26 10.36
C ARG A 57 -4.88 8.88 11.02
N VAL A 58 -4.72 7.83 10.23
CA VAL A 58 -4.68 6.45 10.76
C VAL A 58 -3.48 6.29 11.70
N LEU A 59 -2.33 6.84 11.32
CA LEU A 59 -1.11 6.75 12.14
C LEU A 59 -1.10 7.68 13.35
N ALA A 60 -1.93 8.73 13.38
CA ALA A 60 -1.94 9.71 14.48
C ALA A 60 -2.29 9.10 15.84
N GLY A 61 -3.09 8.01 15.85
CA GLY A 61 -3.44 7.27 17.07
C GLY A 61 -2.69 5.95 17.23
N TYR A 62 -1.77 5.62 16.33
CA TYR A 62 -1.07 4.34 16.34
C TYR A 62 0.27 4.46 17.06
N THR A 63 0.40 3.72 18.16
CA THR A 63 1.65 3.57 18.90
C THR A 63 2.28 2.22 18.58
N PRO A 64 3.48 2.19 17.96
CA PRO A 64 4.16 0.94 17.61
C PRO A 64 4.64 0.22 18.88
N HIS A 65 4.28 -1.05 19.02
CA HIS A 65 4.72 -1.90 20.12
C HIS A 65 5.11 -3.30 19.60
N PRO A 66 6.03 -4.00 20.28
CA PRO A 66 6.36 -5.39 19.95
C PRO A 66 5.16 -6.31 20.14
N VAL A 67 5.03 -7.30 19.27
CA VAL A 67 3.92 -8.27 19.29
C VAL A 67 4.46 -9.68 19.28
N THR A 68 3.90 -10.53 20.13
CA THR A 68 4.16 -11.97 20.10
C THR A 68 3.14 -12.64 19.20
N VAL A 69 3.62 -13.29 18.13
CA VAL A 69 2.78 -14.01 17.17
C VAL A 69 3.22 -15.46 17.06
N THR A 70 2.26 -16.36 16.88
CA THR A 70 2.53 -17.76 16.58
C THR A 70 2.27 -17.99 15.10
N VAL A 71 3.34 -18.28 14.36
CA VAL A 71 3.29 -18.61 12.94
C VAL A 71 3.17 -20.12 12.81
N MET A 72 2.11 -20.58 12.15
CA MET A 72 1.88 -21.98 11.80
C MET A 72 2.13 -22.16 10.31
N SER A 73 3.09 -23.01 9.96
CA SER A 73 3.41 -23.42 8.60
C SER A 73 3.29 -24.94 8.52
N GLY A 74 2.18 -25.42 7.95
CA GLY A 74 1.82 -26.84 7.99
C GLY A 74 1.64 -27.35 9.43
N THR A 75 2.45 -28.32 9.85
CA THR A 75 2.42 -28.91 11.20
C THR A 75 3.35 -28.22 12.20
N VAL A 76 4.17 -27.27 11.74
CA VAL A 76 5.16 -26.58 12.57
C VAL A 76 4.58 -25.26 13.07
N ALA A 77 4.45 -25.13 14.39
CA ALA A 77 4.10 -23.88 15.05
C ALA A 77 5.35 -23.27 15.70
N ARG A 78 5.61 -21.98 15.44
CA ARG A 78 6.69 -21.23 16.09
C ARG A 78 6.15 -19.91 16.64
N THR A 79 6.39 -19.67 17.91
CA THR A 79 6.08 -18.40 18.56
C THR A 79 7.28 -17.47 18.43
N LEU A 80 7.04 -16.28 17.89
CA LEU A 80 8.04 -15.28 17.59
C LEU A 80 7.62 -13.96 18.22
N THR A 81 8.56 -13.24 18.83
CA THR A 81 8.38 -11.85 19.24
C THR A 81 8.90 -10.96 18.13
N LEU A 82 8.00 -10.26 17.45
CA LEU A 82 8.34 -9.37 16.35
C LEU A 82 8.24 -7.92 16.82
N ASP A 83 9.10 -7.06 16.26
CA ASP A 83 8.89 -5.64 16.40
C ASP A 83 7.66 -5.19 15.60
N ALA A 84 7.25 -3.93 15.76
CA ALA A 84 6.07 -3.41 15.09
C ALA A 84 6.22 -3.36 13.55
N GLN A 85 7.45 -3.27 13.03
CA GLN A 85 7.70 -3.19 11.58
C GLN A 85 7.65 -4.58 10.95
N ASP A 86 8.34 -5.56 11.54
CA ASP A 86 8.34 -6.95 11.14
C ASP A 86 6.95 -7.57 11.27
N ALA A 87 6.19 -7.23 12.31
CA ALA A 87 4.78 -7.65 12.42
C ALA A 87 3.92 -7.06 11.28
N ALA A 88 4.15 -5.80 10.88
CA ALA A 88 3.44 -5.19 9.75
C ALA A 88 3.87 -5.80 8.40
N CYS A 89 5.15 -6.13 8.24
CA CYS A 89 5.67 -6.84 7.08
C CYS A 89 5.11 -8.26 6.98
N LEU A 90 4.99 -8.96 8.12
CA LEU A 90 4.38 -10.28 8.19
C LEU A 90 2.89 -10.23 7.83
N GLU A 91 2.12 -9.28 8.37
CA GLU A 91 0.71 -9.09 8.00
C GLU A 91 0.55 -8.91 6.49
N ARG A 92 1.38 -8.05 5.89
CA ARG A 92 1.36 -7.81 4.45
C ARG A 92 1.71 -9.06 3.66
N ALA A 93 2.74 -9.80 4.06
CA ALA A 93 3.18 -11.02 3.39
C ALA A 93 2.08 -12.09 3.39
N VAL A 94 1.42 -12.28 4.54
CA VAL A 94 0.31 -13.22 4.74
C VAL A 94 -0.90 -12.79 3.92
N ARG A 95 -1.30 -11.52 3.98
CA ARG A 95 -2.44 -10.99 3.21
C ARG A 95 -2.22 -11.14 1.70
N LEU A 96 -1.02 -10.85 1.22
CA LEU A 96 -0.66 -10.94 -0.20
C LEU A 96 -0.27 -12.37 -0.63
N HIS A 97 -0.30 -13.36 0.26
CA HIS A 97 0.04 -14.76 -0.01
C HIS A 97 1.41 -14.90 -0.70
N THR A 98 2.36 -14.05 -0.34
CA THR A 98 3.66 -14.00 -1.00
C THR A 98 4.61 -15.03 -0.39
N ARG A 99 5.17 -15.91 -1.23
CA ARG A 99 6.22 -16.86 -0.81
C ARG A 99 7.43 -16.09 -0.31
N SER A 100 7.68 -16.17 0.99
CA SER A 100 8.73 -15.38 1.63
C SER A 100 9.37 -16.16 2.76
N GLU A 101 10.52 -15.69 3.23
CA GLU A 101 11.16 -16.16 4.45
C GLU A 101 11.31 -14.98 5.39
N LEU A 102 10.92 -15.19 6.65
CA LEU A 102 11.14 -14.23 7.72
C LEU A 102 12.42 -14.62 8.45
N LEU A 103 13.44 -13.78 8.35
CA LEU A 103 14.66 -13.91 9.12
C LEU A 103 14.37 -13.48 10.56
N THR A 104 14.67 -14.36 11.50
CA THR A 104 14.58 -14.06 12.94
C THR A 104 15.91 -14.41 13.59
N ASP A 105 16.18 -13.85 14.76
CA ASP A 105 17.41 -14.11 15.51
C ASP A 105 17.62 -15.60 15.83
N GLN A 106 16.55 -16.39 15.89
CA GLN A 106 16.64 -17.81 16.20
C GLN A 106 16.85 -18.68 14.95
N ALA A 107 16.03 -18.48 13.93
CA ALA A 107 16.12 -19.21 12.67
C ALA A 107 15.25 -18.54 11.58
N PRO A 108 15.61 -18.70 10.29
CA PRO A 108 14.70 -18.39 9.20
C PRO A 108 13.39 -19.18 9.34
N VAL A 109 12.27 -18.49 9.13
CA VAL A 109 10.92 -19.07 9.17
C VAL A 109 10.34 -18.98 7.75
N PRO A 110 10.23 -20.10 7.03
CA PRO A 110 9.68 -20.09 5.69
C PRO A 110 8.16 -19.87 5.75
N LEU A 111 7.73 -18.79 5.11
CA LEU A 111 6.35 -18.39 4.85
C LEU A 111 5.96 -18.96 3.47
N VAL A 112 5.72 -20.27 3.43
CA VAL A 112 5.28 -21.02 2.24
C VAL A 112 4.00 -21.81 2.53
N GLY A 113 3.07 -21.83 1.57
CA GLY A 113 1.83 -22.60 1.66
C GLY A 113 0.74 -21.95 2.54
N ASP A 114 -0.06 -22.78 3.20
CA ASP A 114 -1.15 -22.34 4.09
C ASP A 114 -0.58 -21.88 5.44
N ILE A 115 -0.18 -20.62 5.50
CA ILE A 115 0.34 -20.00 6.71
C ILE A 115 -0.83 -19.45 7.52
N ARG A 116 -0.89 -19.82 8.80
CA ARG A 116 -1.80 -19.19 9.76
C ARG A 116 -0.99 -18.45 10.80
N VAL A 117 -1.28 -17.18 10.98
CA VAL A 117 -0.69 -16.38 12.06
C VAL A 117 -1.73 -16.17 13.13
N LEU A 118 -1.39 -16.57 14.35
CA LEU A 118 -2.18 -16.37 15.55
C LEU A 118 -1.52 -15.27 16.39
N GLY A 119 -2.30 -14.29 16.84
CA GLY A 119 -1.81 -13.15 17.63
C GLY A 119 -2.29 -11.82 17.08
N ASP A 120 -1.98 -10.75 17.82
CA ASP A 120 -2.47 -9.39 17.53
C ASP A 120 -1.57 -8.68 16.51
N LEU A 121 -1.62 -9.13 15.25
CA LEU A 121 -0.98 -8.41 14.16
C LEU A 121 -1.53 -6.98 14.05
N PRO A 122 -0.70 -6.01 13.62
CA PRO A 122 -1.16 -4.66 13.40
C PRO A 122 -2.31 -4.65 12.38
N PRO A 123 -3.36 -3.84 12.60
CA PRO A 123 -4.53 -3.85 11.74
C PRO A 123 -4.15 -3.41 10.33
N GLN A 124 -4.71 -4.07 9.30
CA GLN A 124 -4.52 -3.76 7.89
C GLN A 124 -4.45 -2.25 7.54
N PRO A 125 -5.37 -1.37 8.01
CA PRO A 125 -5.30 0.05 7.68
C PRO A 125 -4.02 0.74 8.16
N VAL A 126 -3.41 0.27 9.25
CA VAL A 126 -2.13 0.79 9.75
C VAL A 126 -0.99 0.32 8.85
N VAL A 127 -0.96 -0.95 8.47
CA VAL A 127 0.08 -1.50 7.59
C VAL A 127 0.05 -0.82 6.22
N GLU A 128 -1.13 -0.61 5.65
CA GLU A 128 -1.31 0.16 4.43
C GLU A 128 -0.86 1.62 4.59
N ALA A 129 -1.19 2.25 5.70
CA ALA A 129 -0.76 3.63 5.98
C ALA A 129 0.76 3.76 6.09
N LEU A 130 1.44 2.80 6.75
CA LEU A 130 2.90 2.72 6.81
C LEU A 130 3.50 2.53 5.41
N GLY A 131 2.89 1.69 4.57
CA GLY A 131 3.28 1.49 3.17
C GLY A 131 3.14 2.75 2.33
N ILE A 132 1.99 3.44 2.42
CA ILE A 132 1.71 4.68 1.68
C ILE A 132 2.67 5.82 2.07
N ARG A 133 3.09 5.89 3.34
CA ARG A 133 4.08 6.89 3.79
C ARG A 133 5.53 6.49 3.50
N GLY A 134 5.77 5.29 2.98
CA GLY A 134 7.13 4.79 2.73
C GLY A 134 7.92 4.50 4.00
N THR A 135 7.25 4.34 5.14
CA THR A 135 7.88 4.03 6.43
C THR A 135 7.87 2.53 6.75
N LEU A 136 7.20 1.72 5.92
CA LEU A 136 7.25 0.26 6.01
C LEU A 136 8.53 -0.24 5.34
N ALA A 137 9.57 -0.48 6.14
CA ALA A 137 10.78 -1.17 5.72
C ALA A 137 10.69 -2.63 6.19
N CYS A 138 10.93 -3.58 5.27
CA CYS A 138 10.91 -5.02 5.58
C CYS A 138 12.30 -5.64 5.38
N PRO A 139 13.29 -5.29 6.21
CA PRO A 139 14.66 -5.78 6.03
C PRO A 139 14.79 -7.28 6.30
N HIS A 140 13.96 -7.83 7.18
CA HIS A 140 14.02 -9.23 7.59
C HIS A 140 13.12 -10.16 6.75
N LEU A 141 12.44 -9.63 5.73
CA LEU A 141 11.55 -10.42 4.89
C LEU A 141 12.15 -10.56 3.47
N HIS A 142 12.54 -11.77 3.10
CA HIS A 142 13.05 -12.06 1.77
C HIS A 142 12.04 -12.85 0.95
N THR A 143 11.94 -12.58 -0.35
CA THR A 143 11.15 -13.40 -1.27
C THR A 143 11.90 -14.69 -1.56
N LEU A 144 11.26 -15.84 -1.36
CA LEU A 144 11.81 -17.11 -1.79
C LEU A 144 11.72 -17.17 -3.32
N LYS A 145 12.86 -17.28 -3.99
CA LYS A 145 12.87 -17.48 -5.46
C LYS A 145 12.28 -18.86 -5.73
N ASP A 146 11.30 -18.94 -6.63
CA ASP A 146 10.70 -20.22 -7.02
C ASP A 146 11.81 -21.16 -7.51
N ALA A 147 11.85 -22.37 -6.95
CA ALA A 147 12.83 -23.40 -7.26
C ALA A 147 12.63 -24.04 -8.66
N GLU A 148 12.20 -23.25 -9.65
CA GLU A 148 11.94 -23.69 -11.03
C GLU A 148 13.03 -23.21 -12.01
N ASP A 149 14.02 -22.47 -11.52
CA ASP A 149 15.15 -21.93 -12.31
C ASP A 149 16.46 -22.73 -12.12
N GLN A 150 16.38 -23.90 -11.46
CA GLN A 150 17.51 -24.81 -11.21
C GLN A 150 17.18 -26.24 -11.67
N ALA A 151 16.78 -26.36 -12.93
CA ALA A 151 16.98 -27.61 -13.66
C ALA A 151 18.27 -27.46 -14.50
N PRO A 152 19.23 -28.41 -14.43
CA PRO A 152 20.47 -28.38 -15.20
C PRO A 152 20.24 -28.55 -16.71
#